data_AF-G0VLV5-F1
#
_entry.id   AF-G0VLV5-F1
#
_cell.length_a   1.000
_cell.length_b   1.000
_cell.length_c   1.000
_cell.angle_alpha   90.00
_cell.angle_beta   90.00
_cell.angle_gamma   90.00
#
_symmetry.space_group_name_H-M   'P 1'
#
loop_
_entity.id
_entity.type
_entity.pdbx_description
1 polymer ?
#
loop_
_entity_poly.entity_id
_entity_poly.type
_entity_poly.pdbx_seq_one_letter_code
_entity_poly.pdbx_strand_id
1 'polypeptide(L)'
;MISSQKGTEFTNSDYNKIKKVYTIWICMEAPQGKSAINRYQLKEQHLLHRYKEPCQNYDLMGIIFVYLGNSKVKDRLINLLDLMFKSSKNASEKITTLHNDFGIDLTQEGEGDLEVMCNLGEGIYEDGLMKGKQEGWEKGRKEGRKEGRREGKLELALEMLKDGMALEKVAKYSKLSLSIIKELAKQNKLI
;
A
#
# COMPACT_ATOMS: atom_id res chain seq x y z
N MET A 1 -16.92 -7.55 -19.76
CA MET A 1 -16.00 -7.37 -20.92
C MET A 1 -16.80 -7.44 -22.21
N ILE A 2 -16.29 -6.99 -23.37
CA ILE A 2 -17.06 -7.11 -24.63
C ILE A 2 -17.41 -8.58 -24.93
N SER A 3 -16.47 -9.49 -24.68
CA SER A 3 -16.69 -10.93 -24.90
C SER A 3 -17.79 -11.54 -24.01
N SER A 4 -18.08 -10.97 -22.85
CA SER A 4 -19.11 -11.48 -21.93
C SER A 4 -20.54 -11.06 -22.30
N GLN A 5 -20.71 -10.32 -23.40
CA GLN A 5 -22.03 -9.88 -23.88
C GLN A 5 -22.73 -10.92 -24.77
N LYS A 6 -22.03 -11.96 -25.23
CA LYS A 6 -22.64 -13.03 -26.04
C LYS A 6 -23.54 -13.89 -25.15
N GLY A 7 -24.80 -14.00 -25.54
CA GLY A 7 -25.84 -14.71 -24.78
C GLY A 7 -26.59 -13.83 -23.78
N THR A 8 -26.20 -12.58 -23.58
CA THR A 8 -26.89 -11.61 -22.70
C THR A 8 -27.39 -10.41 -23.49
N GLU A 9 -26.50 -9.70 -24.19
CA GLU A 9 -26.84 -8.50 -24.98
C GLU A 9 -27.09 -8.83 -26.46
N PHE A 10 -26.42 -9.86 -26.98
CA PHE A 10 -26.61 -10.31 -28.35
C PHE A 10 -26.45 -11.83 -28.47
N THR A 11 -27.08 -12.40 -29.49
CA THR A 11 -27.06 -13.84 -29.77
C THR A 11 -26.56 -14.10 -31.19
N ASN A 12 -26.08 -15.32 -31.46
CA ASN A 12 -25.54 -15.72 -32.76
C ASN A 12 -24.42 -14.77 -33.24
N SER A 13 -24.60 -14.14 -34.40
CA SER A 13 -23.63 -13.24 -35.04
C SER A 13 -24.12 -11.79 -35.12
N ASP A 14 -25.08 -11.40 -34.27
CA ASP A 14 -25.67 -10.06 -34.27
C ASP A 14 -24.78 -9.04 -33.52
N TYR A 15 -23.56 -8.84 -34.03
CA TYR A 15 -22.54 -8.00 -33.39
C TYR A 15 -22.87 -6.51 -33.40
N ASN A 16 -23.86 -6.08 -34.20
CA ASN A 16 -24.35 -4.70 -34.22
C ASN A 16 -25.02 -4.29 -32.89
N LYS A 17 -25.37 -5.26 -32.05
CA LYS A 17 -25.94 -5.03 -30.71
C LYS A 17 -24.91 -4.93 -29.60
N ILE A 18 -23.60 -5.02 -29.89
CA ILE A 18 -22.57 -4.87 -28.88
C ILE A 18 -22.70 -3.49 -28.23
N LYS A 19 -22.83 -3.47 -26.91
CA LYS A 19 -22.85 -2.25 -26.10
C LYS A 19 -21.43 -1.86 -25.70
N LYS A 20 -21.23 -0.56 -25.51
CA LYS A 20 -19.99 -0.01 -24.97
C LYS A 20 -19.75 -0.52 -23.54
N VAL A 21 -18.53 -0.95 -23.26
CA VAL A 21 -18.10 -1.45 -21.95
C VAL A 21 -17.14 -0.47 -21.30
N TYR A 22 -17.40 -0.13 -20.04
CA TYR A 22 -16.47 0.62 -19.19
C TYR A 22 -15.81 -0.31 -18.16
N THR A 23 -14.50 -0.19 -18.03
CA THR A 23 -13.74 -0.80 -16.92
C THR A 23 -13.24 0.33 -16.03
N ILE A 24 -13.69 0.37 -14.78
CA ILE A 24 -13.34 1.42 -13.83
C ILE A 24 -12.44 0.84 -12.75
N TRP A 25 -11.24 1.38 -12.62
CA TRP A 25 -10.26 1.03 -11.61
C TRP A 25 -10.25 2.12 -10.55
N ILE A 26 -10.56 1.76 -9.30
CA ILE A 26 -10.44 2.67 -8.16
C ILE A 26 -9.12 2.36 -7.47
N CYS A 27 -8.19 3.29 -7.56
CA CYS A 27 -6.85 3.20 -6.98
C CYS A 27 -6.82 4.00 -5.68
N MET A 28 -6.72 3.32 -4.53
CA MET A 28 -6.71 3.94 -3.21
C MET A 28 -5.45 4.79 -2.94
N GLU A 29 -4.40 4.57 -3.72
CA GLU A 29 -3.15 5.33 -3.66
C GLU A 29 -2.88 6.00 -5.00
N ALA A 30 -2.78 7.32 -4.98
CA ALA A 30 -2.40 8.09 -6.14
C ALA A 30 -0.86 8.12 -6.32
N PRO A 31 -0.33 7.85 -7.52
CA PRO A 31 1.08 8.11 -7.81
C PRO A 31 1.30 9.62 -7.69
N GLN A 32 2.12 10.06 -6.74
CA GLN A 32 2.35 11.46 -6.33
C GLN A 32 1.34 12.07 -5.33
N GLY A 33 0.43 11.27 -4.77
CA GLY A 33 -0.47 11.71 -3.68
C GLY A 33 -1.57 12.69 -4.07
N LYS A 34 -1.68 13.07 -5.35
CA LYS A 34 -2.75 13.93 -5.89
C LYS A 34 -3.81 13.10 -6.58
N SER A 35 -5.08 13.35 -6.27
CA SER A 35 -6.19 12.66 -6.94
C SER A 35 -6.22 12.99 -8.43
N ALA A 36 -6.59 12.00 -9.25
CA ALA A 36 -6.68 12.15 -10.69
C ALA A 36 -7.72 11.18 -11.28
N ILE A 37 -8.35 11.57 -12.39
CA ILE A 37 -9.20 10.67 -13.17
C ILE A 37 -8.66 10.63 -14.58
N ASN A 38 -8.18 9.46 -15.01
CA ASN A 38 -7.69 9.24 -16.36
C ASN A 38 -8.70 8.40 -17.13
N ARG A 39 -9.05 8.84 -18.33
CA ARG A 39 -9.91 8.10 -19.25
C ARG A 39 -9.12 7.70 -20.48
N TYR A 40 -9.12 6.40 -20.76
CA TYR A 40 -8.53 5.80 -21.94
C TYR A 40 -9.65 5.29 -22.84
N GLN A 41 -9.61 5.67 -24.11
CA GLN A 41 -10.61 5.33 -25.11
C GLN A 41 -9.94 5.08 -26.45
N LEU A 42 -10.61 4.33 -27.32
CA LEU A 42 -10.08 4.06 -28.65
C LEU A 42 -10.22 5.28 -29.55
N LYS A 43 -9.15 5.58 -30.29
CA LYS A 43 -9.14 6.63 -31.30
C LYS A 43 -8.62 6.05 -32.60
N GLU A 44 -9.43 6.15 -33.65
CA GLU A 44 -9.05 5.71 -34.99
C GLU A 44 -7.83 6.49 -35.50
N GLN A 45 -6.89 5.79 -36.13
CA GLN A 45 -5.75 6.35 -36.85
C GLN A 45 -5.70 5.76 -38.25
N HIS A 46 -5.64 6.60 -39.28
CA HIS A 46 -5.59 6.15 -40.67
C HIS A 46 -4.12 5.97 -41.11
N LEU A 47 -3.72 4.72 -41.31
CA LEU A 47 -2.37 4.39 -41.82
C LEU A 47 -2.32 4.36 -43.36
N LEU A 48 -3.44 4.04 -44.01
CA LEU A 48 -3.58 3.98 -45.46
C LEU A 48 -5.01 4.35 -45.86
N HIS A 49 -5.16 5.19 -46.88
CA HIS A 49 -6.44 5.78 -47.32
C HIS A 49 -7.14 6.63 -46.24
N ARG A 50 -8.37 7.07 -46.53
CA ARG A 50 -9.15 8.02 -45.71
C ARG A 50 -10.60 7.58 -45.44
N TYR A 51 -10.87 6.28 -45.49
CA TYR A 51 -12.16 5.78 -45.01
C TYR A 51 -12.31 6.12 -43.53
N LYS A 52 -13.50 6.55 -43.11
CA LYS A 52 -13.80 6.97 -41.74
C LYS A 52 -14.91 6.10 -41.17
N GLU A 53 -14.58 5.29 -40.18
CA GLU A 53 -15.55 4.43 -39.51
C GLU A 53 -16.41 5.26 -38.52
N PRO A 54 -17.73 5.07 -38.47
CA PRO A 54 -18.56 5.57 -37.38
C PRO A 54 -17.98 5.23 -35.99
N CYS A 55 -17.78 6.25 -35.15
CA CYS A 55 -17.15 6.10 -33.83
C CYS A 55 -17.79 4.99 -32.97
N GLN A 56 -19.11 4.87 -33.01
CA GLN A 56 -19.87 3.85 -32.26
C GLN A 56 -19.47 2.40 -32.61
N ASN A 57 -18.89 2.16 -33.79
CA ASN A 57 -18.53 0.83 -34.25
C ASN A 57 -17.16 0.38 -33.72
N TYR A 58 -16.25 1.30 -33.41
CA TYR A 58 -14.92 0.96 -32.88
C TYR A 58 -14.70 1.39 -31.41
N ASP A 59 -15.34 2.45 -30.94
CA ASP A 59 -15.17 2.99 -29.57
C ASP A 59 -16.05 2.25 -28.55
N LEU A 60 -15.90 0.93 -28.53
CA LEU A 60 -16.68 -0.01 -27.71
C LEU A 60 -16.05 -0.27 -26.33
N MET A 61 -14.81 0.16 -26.09
CA MET A 61 -14.10 -0.02 -24.81
C MET A 61 -13.65 1.31 -24.23
N GLY A 62 -13.96 1.54 -22.96
CA GLY A 62 -13.42 2.63 -22.15
C GLY A 62 -12.78 2.10 -20.88
N ILE A 63 -11.60 2.61 -20.53
CA ILE A 63 -10.95 2.34 -19.24
C ILE A 63 -10.85 3.65 -18.48
N ILE A 64 -11.29 3.64 -17.23
CA ILE A 64 -11.23 4.80 -16.34
C ILE A 64 -10.39 4.40 -15.13
N PHE A 65 -9.34 5.16 -14.85
CA PHE A 65 -8.59 5.07 -13.60
C PHE A 65 -8.98 6.24 -12.72
N VAL A 66 -9.43 5.95 -11.51
CA VAL A 66 -9.74 6.93 -10.47
C VAL A 66 -8.71 6.78 -9.37
N TYR A 67 -7.81 7.75 -9.24
CA TYR A 67 -6.79 7.80 -8.21
C TYR A 67 -7.27 8.67 -7.05
N LEU A 68 -7.24 8.10 -5.83
CA LEU A 68 -7.57 8.80 -4.60
C LEU A 68 -6.28 9.30 -3.92
N GLY A 69 -6.05 10.61 -4.01
CA GLY A 69 -4.94 11.29 -3.34
C GLY A 69 -5.16 11.50 -1.84
N ASN A 70 -4.23 12.23 -1.21
CA ASN A 70 -4.28 12.54 0.22
C ASN A 70 -4.74 13.97 0.50
N SER A 71 -4.85 14.79 -0.54
CA SER A 71 -5.33 16.17 -0.44
C SER A 71 -6.82 16.23 -0.76
N LYS A 72 -7.57 17.03 0.01
CA LYS A 72 -8.96 17.34 -0.32
C LYS A 72 -9.04 17.96 -1.71
N VAL A 73 -9.97 17.48 -2.51
CA VAL A 73 -10.29 18.05 -3.82
C VAL A 73 -11.71 18.61 -3.81
N LYS A 74 -12.03 19.49 -4.76
CA LYS A 74 -13.40 20.01 -4.91
C LYS A 74 -14.35 19.01 -5.57
N ASP A 75 -13.81 17.97 -6.20
CA ASP A 75 -14.58 17.01 -6.95
C ASP A 75 -15.44 16.12 -6.03
N ARG A 76 -16.76 16.14 -6.25
CA ARG A 76 -17.74 15.42 -5.44
C ARG A 76 -17.58 13.91 -5.54
N LEU A 77 -17.26 13.36 -6.72
CA LEU A 77 -17.07 11.91 -6.89
C LEU A 77 -15.82 11.45 -6.13
N ILE A 78 -14.72 12.18 -6.23
CA ILE A 78 -13.50 11.84 -5.48
C ILE A 78 -13.75 11.89 -3.97
N ASN A 79 -14.46 12.91 -3.49
CA ASN A 79 -14.77 13.02 -2.06
C ASN A 79 -15.72 11.91 -1.58
N LEU A 80 -16.67 11.48 -2.42
CA LEU A 80 -17.53 10.33 -2.13
C LEU A 80 -16.69 9.05 -2.02
N LEU A 81 -15.84 8.78 -3.00
CA LEU A 81 -15.00 7.58 -3.00
C LEU A 81 -13.97 7.60 -1.86
N ASP A 82 -13.43 8.77 -1.51
CA ASP A 82 -12.57 8.95 -0.35
C ASP A 82 -13.31 8.61 0.95
N LEU A 83 -14.55 9.12 1.13
CA LEU A 83 -15.41 8.76 2.26
C LEU A 83 -15.65 7.25 2.32
N MET A 84 -16.01 6.62 1.19
CA MET A 84 -16.38 5.22 1.17
C MET A 84 -15.19 4.30 1.45
N PHE A 85 -14.02 4.57 0.85
CA PHE A 85 -12.93 3.60 0.80
C PHE A 85 -11.66 3.99 1.57
N LYS A 86 -11.39 5.28 1.81
CA LYS A 86 -10.17 5.73 2.52
C LYS A 86 -10.45 6.28 3.91
N SER A 87 -11.60 6.89 4.13
CA SER A 87 -11.95 7.49 5.41
C SER A 87 -12.07 6.41 6.49
N SER A 88 -11.43 6.68 7.63
CA SER A 88 -11.54 5.90 8.88
C SER A 88 -12.78 6.22 9.70
N LYS A 89 -13.76 6.93 9.12
CA LYS A 89 -15.06 7.16 9.76
C LYS A 89 -15.78 5.84 9.95
N ASN A 90 -16.50 5.70 11.05
CA ASN A 90 -17.36 4.54 11.27
C ASN A 90 -18.61 4.60 10.37
N ALA A 91 -19.38 3.52 10.34
CA ALA A 91 -20.54 3.41 9.48
C ALA A 91 -21.58 4.52 9.73
N SER A 92 -21.91 4.83 10.98
CA SER A 92 -22.89 5.88 11.33
C SER A 92 -22.46 7.27 10.84
N GLU A 93 -21.17 7.61 10.99
CA GLU A 93 -20.61 8.85 10.47
C GLU A 93 -20.63 8.90 8.93
N LYS A 94 -20.36 7.77 8.27
CA LYS A 94 -20.44 7.66 6.80
C LYS A 94 -21.86 7.84 6.31
N ILE A 95 -22.85 7.17 6.91
CA ILE A 95 -24.28 7.30 6.60
C ILE A 95 -24.72 8.76 6.71
N THR A 96 -24.35 9.41 7.83
CA THR A 96 -24.68 10.82 8.06
C THR A 96 -24.05 11.73 6.99
N THR A 97 -22.79 11.47 6.62
CA THR A 97 -22.10 12.24 5.58
C THR A 97 -22.71 11.99 4.20
N LEU A 98 -23.09 10.74 3.89
CA LEU A 98 -23.78 10.37 2.65
C LEU A 98 -25.11 11.12 2.49
N HIS A 99 -25.91 11.18 3.55
CA HIS A 99 -27.15 11.95 3.56
C HIS A 99 -26.91 13.45 3.38
N ASN A 100 -26.12 14.06 4.27
CA ASN A 100 -25.97 15.52 4.33
C ASN A 100 -25.19 16.12 3.16
N ASP A 101 -24.06 15.49 2.80
CA ASP A 101 -23.10 16.08 1.85
C ASP A 101 -23.32 15.56 0.43
N PHE A 102 -23.88 14.35 0.30
CA PHE A 102 -24.08 13.69 -0.99
C PHE A 102 -25.55 13.45 -1.35
N GLY A 103 -26.51 13.70 -0.45
CA GLY A 103 -27.93 13.44 -0.72
C GLY A 103 -28.20 11.98 -1.07
N ILE A 104 -27.42 11.06 -0.48
CA ILE A 104 -27.56 9.61 -0.68
C ILE A 104 -28.18 9.04 0.59
N ASP A 105 -29.45 8.68 0.47
CA ASP A 105 -30.18 7.92 1.48
C ASP A 105 -29.96 6.43 1.28
N LEU A 106 -29.49 5.75 2.32
CA LEU A 106 -29.35 4.30 2.31
C LEU A 106 -30.63 3.63 2.81
N THR A 107 -30.91 2.44 2.29
CA THR A 107 -31.91 1.55 2.87
C THR A 107 -31.35 0.89 4.13
N GLN A 108 -32.21 0.31 4.97
CA GLN A 108 -31.75 -0.45 6.14
C GLN A 108 -30.76 -1.57 5.79
N GLU A 109 -30.97 -2.24 4.65
CA GLU A 109 -30.03 -3.22 4.12
C GLU A 109 -28.68 -2.59 3.75
N GLY A 110 -28.70 -1.45 3.05
CA GLY A 110 -27.48 -0.73 2.68
C GLY A 110 -26.70 -0.16 3.87
N GLU A 111 -27.39 0.26 4.93
CA GLU A 111 -26.76 0.65 6.19
C GLU A 111 -26.08 -0.54 6.87
N GLY A 112 -26.75 -1.70 6.91
CA GLY A 112 -26.19 -2.95 7.44
C GLY A 112 -24.96 -3.42 6.66
N ASP A 113 -25.01 -3.39 5.33
CA ASP A 113 -23.87 -3.74 4.48
C ASP A 113 -22.66 -2.82 4.72
N LEU A 114 -22.92 -1.51 4.90
CA LEU A 114 -21.87 -0.53 5.18
C LEU A 114 -21.25 -0.76 6.57
N GLU A 115 -22.05 -1.14 7.56
CA GLU A 115 -21.58 -1.50 8.90
C GLU A 115 -20.67 -2.74 8.87
N VAL A 116 -21.09 -3.79 8.18
CA VAL A 116 -20.27 -5.00 7.97
C VAL A 116 -18.95 -4.66 7.28
N MET A 117 -18.99 -3.82 6.24
CA MET A 117 -17.79 -3.39 5.50
C MET A 117 -16.82 -2.63 6.40
N CYS A 118 -17.31 -1.69 7.23
CA CYS A 118 -16.47 -0.90 8.12
C CYS A 118 -15.84 -1.78 9.21
N ASN A 119 -16.64 -2.62 9.88
CA ASN A 119 -16.15 -3.50 10.94
C ASN A 119 -15.12 -4.51 10.43
N LEU A 120 -15.33 -5.07 9.24
CA LEU A 120 -14.35 -5.97 8.60
C LEU A 120 -13.04 -5.23 8.28
N GLY A 121 -13.14 -4.00 7.75
CA GLY A 121 -11.98 -3.17 7.45
C GLY A 121 -11.16 -2.84 8.69
N GLU A 122 -11.81 -2.46 9.79
CA GLU A 122 -11.18 -2.19 11.08
C GLU A 122 -10.47 -3.43 11.63
N GLY A 123 -11.14 -4.58 11.66
CA GLY A 123 -10.54 -5.83 12.16
C GLY A 123 -9.28 -6.24 11.39
N ILE A 124 -9.30 -6.15 10.05
CA ILE A 124 -8.13 -6.45 9.21
C ILE A 124 -6.98 -5.48 9.50
N TYR A 125 -7.29 -4.19 9.65
CA TYR A 125 -6.29 -3.16 9.92
C TYR A 125 -5.63 -3.36 11.29
N GLU A 126 -6.42 -3.60 12.34
CA GLU A 126 -5.94 -3.83 13.69
C GLU A 126 -5.06 -5.09 13.77
N ASP A 127 -5.49 -6.20 13.17
CA ASP A 127 -4.71 -7.43 13.09
C ASP A 127 -3.37 -7.23 12.37
N GLY A 128 -3.39 -6.49 11.25
CA GLY A 128 -2.18 -6.14 10.51
C GLY A 128 -1.20 -5.30 11.34
N LEU A 129 -1.72 -4.30 12.06
CA LEU A 129 -0.93 -3.43 12.92
C LEU A 129 -0.33 -4.21 14.12
N MET A 130 -1.12 -5.08 14.74
CA MET A 130 -0.69 -5.94 15.85
C MET A 130 0.45 -6.86 15.44
N LYS A 131 0.31 -7.57 14.30
CA LYS A 131 1.37 -8.42 13.75
C LYS A 131 2.63 -7.62 13.43
N GLY A 132 2.48 -6.48 12.77
CA GLY A 132 3.61 -5.60 12.44
C GLY A 132 4.38 -5.12 13.67
N LYS A 133 3.67 -4.71 14.74
CA LYS A 133 4.30 -4.32 16.01
C LYS A 133 5.00 -5.48 16.71
N GLN A 134 4.39 -6.67 16.75
CA GLN A 134 5.00 -7.85 17.36
C GLN A 134 6.29 -8.26 16.63
N GLU A 135 6.25 -8.33 15.29
CA GLU A 135 7.43 -8.65 14.49
C GLU A 135 8.54 -7.61 14.66
N GLY A 136 8.18 -6.32 14.65
CA GLY A 136 9.11 -5.23 14.88
C GLY A 136 9.78 -5.32 16.26
N TRP A 137 8.99 -5.59 17.30
CA TRP A 137 9.50 -5.75 18.66
C TRP A 137 10.41 -6.96 18.80
N GLU A 138 10.04 -8.10 18.21
CA GLU A 138 10.86 -9.31 18.28
C GLU A 138 12.20 -9.14 17.56
N LYS A 139 12.19 -8.50 16.36
CA LYS A 139 13.41 -8.17 15.62
C LYS A 139 14.29 -7.22 16.43
N GLY A 140 13.74 -6.10 16.91
CA GLY A 140 14.48 -5.12 17.70
C GLY A 140 15.09 -5.74 18.97
N ARG A 141 14.34 -6.62 19.66
CA ARG A 141 14.86 -7.33 20.83
C ARG A 141 16.01 -8.29 20.50
N LYS A 142 15.92 -9.02 19.38
CA LYS A 142 17.00 -9.93 18.93
C LYS A 142 18.25 -9.17 18.53
N GLU A 143 18.09 -8.06 17.81
CA GLU A 143 19.21 -7.20 17.38
C GLU A 143 19.86 -6.52 18.58
N GLY A 144 19.09 -5.84 19.43
CA GLY A 144 19.62 -5.19 20.63
C GLY A 144 20.32 -6.17 21.58
N ARG A 145 19.84 -7.42 21.70
CA ARG A 145 20.53 -8.44 22.49
C ARG A 145 21.86 -8.88 21.87
N LYS A 146 21.96 -8.94 20.54
CA LYS A 146 23.22 -9.26 19.84
C LYS A 146 24.21 -8.11 19.94
N GLU A 147 23.75 -6.89 19.75
CA GLU A 147 24.54 -5.66 19.85
C GLU A 147 25.06 -5.48 21.28
N GLY A 148 24.20 -5.49 22.29
CA GLY A 148 24.64 -5.37 23.69
C GLY A 148 25.59 -6.49 24.14
N ARG A 149 25.44 -7.72 23.61
CA ARG A 149 26.42 -8.80 23.83
C ARG A 149 27.77 -8.51 23.18
N ARG A 150 27.79 -7.85 22.03
CA ARG A 150 29.03 -7.48 21.32
C ARG A 150 29.70 -6.31 22.02
N GLU A 151 28.95 -5.28 22.39
CA GLU A 151 29.42 -4.12 23.14
C GLU A 151 30.01 -4.56 24.49
N GLY A 152 29.28 -5.36 25.29
CA GLY A 152 29.80 -5.84 26.56
C GLY A 152 31.07 -6.70 26.44
N LYS A 153 31.26 -7.42 25.32
CA LYS A 153 32.54 -8.12 25.03
C LYS A 153 33.68 -7.14 24.72
N LEU A 154 33.38 -6.05 24.00
CA LEU A 154 34.36 -5.02 23.66
C LEU A 154 34.75 -4.20 24.90
N GLU A 155 33.78 -3.86 25.75
CA GLU A 155 34.03 -3.18 27.02
C GLU A 155 34.91 -4.02 27.95
N LEU A 156 34.55 -5.29 28.16
CA LEU A 156 35.37 -6.22 28.94
C LEU A 156 36.79 -6.33 28.37
N ALA A 157 36.93 -6.46 27.05
CA ALA A 157 38.24 -6.53 26.41
C ALA A 157 39.05 -5.25 26.64
N LEU A 158 38.42 -4.08 26.58
CA LEU A 158 39.05 -2.79 26.80
C LEU A 158 39.54 -2.64 28.25
N GLU A 159 38.74 -3.05 29.24
CA GLU A 159 39.15 -3.07 30.65
C GLU A 159 40.37 -3.97 30.87
N MET A 160 40.35 -5.20 30.33
CA MET A 160 41.48 -6.12 30.47
C MET A 160 42.76 -5.61 29.78
N LEU A 161 42.64 -4.85 28.69
CA LEU A 161 43.79 -4.19 28.04
C LEU A 161 44.34 -3.05 28.89
N LYS A 162 43.48 -2.24 29.52
CA LYS A 162 43.90 -1.17 30.43
C LYS A 162 44.64 -1.70 31.66
N ASP A 163 44.26 -2.90 32.13
CA ASP A 163 44.94 -3.61 33.21
C ASP A 163 46.29 -4.25 32.77
N GLY A 164 46.73 -4.03 31.52
CA GLY A 164 48.03 -4.49 31.03
C GLY A 164 48.09 -5.97 30.67
N MET A 165 46.94 -6.63 30.46
CA MET A 165 46.90 -8.05 30.14
C MET A 165 47.35 -8.31 28.68
N ALA A 166 48.09 -9.39 28.45
CA ALA A 166 48.58 -9.77 27.12
C ALA A 166 47.44 -10.01 26.11
N LEU A 167 47.65 -9.56 24.86
CA LEU A 167 46.64 -9.59 23.79
C LEU A 167 46.04 -10.99 23.55
N GLU A 168 46.84 -12.07 23.64
CA GLU A 168 46.32 -13.43 23.48
C GLU A 168 45.37 -13.85 24.61
N LYS A 169 45.64 -13.41 25.84
CA LYS A 169 44.78 -13.69 27.00
C LYS A 169 43.48 -12.89 26.91
N VAL A 170 43.54 -11.62 26.52
CA VAL A 170 42.35 -10.78 26.29
C VAL A 170 41.45 -11.38 25.22
N ALA A 171 42.00 -11.80 24.08
CA ALA A 171 41.24 -12.46 23.01
C ALA A 171 40.55 -13.74 23.50
N LYS A 172 41.26 -14.56 24.28
CA LYS A 172 40.73 -15.80 24.86
C LYS A 172 39.54 -15.55 25.80
N TYR A 173 39.67 -14.58 26.72
CA TYR A 173 38.65 -14.34 27.75
C TYR A 173 37.44 -13.53 27.24
N SER A 174 37.66 -12.52 26.40
CA SER A 174 36.58 -11.74 25.77
C SER A 174 35.85 -12.51 24.66
N LYS A 175 36.42 -13.64 24.20
CA LYS A 175 35.93 -14.44 23.08
C LYS A 175 35.78 -13.59 21.80
N LEU A 176 36.77 -12.72 21.57
CA LEU A 176 36.92 -11.88 20.38
C LEU A 176 38.18 -12.30 19.62
N SER A 177 38.22 -12.05 18.31
CA SER A 177 39.40 -12.37 17.50
C SER A 177 40.57 -11.44 17.83
N LEU A 178 41.79 -11.97 17.72
CA LEU A 178 43.03 -11.20 17.92
C LEU A 178 43.11 -9.94 17.04
N SER A 179 42.53 -9.97 15.85
CA SER A 179 42.42 -8.79 14.96
C SER A 179 41.62 -7.65 15.60
N ILE A 180 40.44 -7.96 16.16
CA ILE A 180 39.56 -6.98 16.82
C ILE A 180 40.24 -6.42 18.06
N ILE A 181 40.92 -7.27 18.84
CA ILE A 181 41.66 -6.83 20.04
C ILE A 181 42.82 -5.90 19.67
N LYS A 182 43.57 -6.20 18.60
CA LYS A 182 44.66 -5.33 18.11
C LYS A 182 44.14 -3.98 17.62
N GLU A 183 43.03 -3.96 16.89
CA GLU A 183 42.39 -2.72 16.44
C GLU A 183 41.90 -1.89 17.64
N LEU A 184 41.22 -2.53 18.60
CA LEU A 184 40.71 -1.87 19.80
C LEU A 184 41.85 -1.25 20.64
N ALA A 185 42.95 -1.96 20.82
CA ALA A 185 44.12 -1.49 21.55
C ALA A 185 44.82 -0.31 20.84
N LYS A 186 44.95 -0.37 19.50
CA LYS A 186 45.52 0.70 18.68
C LYS A 186 44.66 1.97 18.70
N GLN A 187 43.33 1.83 18.59
CA GLN A 187 42.39 2.96 18.66
C GLN A 187 42.43 3.67 20.01
N ASN A 188 42.67 2.92 21.09
CA ASN A 188 42.75 3.45 22.46
C ASN A 188 44.17 3.80 22.92
N LYS A 189 45.18 3.75 22.03
CA LYS A 189 46.59 4.08 22.32
C LYS A 189 47.20 3.27 23.48
N LEU A 190 46.78 2.00 23.62
CA LEU A 190 47.29 1.07 24.63
C LEU A 190 48.50 0.26 24.13
N ILE A 191 48.79 0.35 22.83
CA ILE A 191 49.95 -0.21 22.10
C ILE A 191 50.29 0.70 20.93
#